data_AF-A0A9D3LQV9-F1
#
_entry.id   AF-A0A9D3LQV9-F1
#
_cell.length_a   1.000
_cell.length_b   1.000
_cell.length_c   1.000
_cell.angle_alpha   90.00
_cell.angle_beta   90.00
_cell.angle_gamma   90.00
#
_symmetry.space_group_name_H-M   'P 1'
#
loop_
_entity.id
_entity.type
_entity.pdbx_description
1 polymer ?
#
loop_
_entity_poly.entity_id
_entity_poly.type
_entity_poly.pdbx_seq_one_letter_code
_entity_poly.pdbx_strand_id
1 'polypeptide(L)'
;MIERPFVPDSSCKRGEKKDGSQCVCIPQEECSPYRADLCVLDAATGRAVMKSACAFHAGQCRGDPLFFLSTEACDGVQDQLEWARFRASVANRSVDQNPCGPDTCYEWETCPDSKRCECKLPRDCPKDGQHTFCLEVLKTRSRKTMNLCFMAAMKCARIEFDIVHEGSC
;
A
#
# COMPACT_ATOMS: atom_id res chain seq x y z
N MET A 1 28.11 -13.77 8.25
CA MET A 1 27.31 -14.17 7.07
C MET A 1 27.04 -12.91 6.27
N ILE A 2 27.31 -12.91 4.96
CA ILE A 2 27.04 -11.74 4.11
C ILE A 2 25.59 -11.84 3.67
N GLU A 3 24.71 -11.05 4.28
CA GLU A 3 23.32 -10.93 3.85
C GLU A 3 23.27 -10.28 2.46
N ARG A 4 22.51 -10.87 1.54
CA ARG A 4 22.47 -10.43 0.14
C ARG A 4 21.22 -9.59 -0.13
N PRO A 5 21.30 -8.56 -1.00
CA PRO A 5 20.11 -7.89 -1.50
C PRO A 5 19.31 -8.82 -2.42
N PHE A 6 17.99 -8.67 -2.43
CA PHE A 6 17.12 -9.39 -3.37
C PHE A 6 17.09 -8.68 -4.72
N VAL A 7 17.29 -9.43 -5.80
CA VAL A 7 17.15 -8.93 -7.18
C VAL A 7 16.00 -9.71 -7.84
N PRO A 8 14.89 -9.06 -8.22
CA PRO A 8 13.77 -9.72 -8.88
C PRO A 8 14.18 -10.33 -10.22
N ASP A 9 13.54 -11.44 -10.59
CA ASP A 9 13.60 -11.97 -11.95
C ASP A 9 12.88 -11.01 -12.91
N SER A 10 13.51 -10.61 -14.01
CA SER A 10 12.92 -9.70 -14.99
C SER A 10 11.88 -10.37 -15.89
N SER A 11 11.78 -11.70 -15.86
CA SER A 11 10.87 -12.48 -16.70
C SER A 11 9.49 -12.76 -16.07
N CYS A 12 9.34 -12.53 -14.76
CA CYS A 12 8.10 -12.72 -14.01
C CYS A 12 7.73 -11.45 -13.22
N LYS A 13 6.56 -11.43 -12.58
CA LYS A 13 6.19 -10.29 -11.72
C LYS A 13 7.01 -10.32 -10.43
N ARG A 14 6.94 -9.23 -9.67
CA ARG A 14 7.61 -9.15 -8.36
C ARG A 14 7.06 -10.20 -7.41
N GLY A 15 7.95 -10.91 -6.72
CA GLY A 15 7.57 -11.99 -5.82
C GLY A 15 7.30 -13.31 -6.52
N GLU A 16 7.44 -13.37 -7.84
CA GLU A 16 7.38 -14.58 -8.64
C GLU A 16 8.78 -15.00 -9.11
N LYS A 17 8.92 -16.28 -9.42
CA LYS A 17 10.05 -16.86 -10.14
C LYS A 17 9.55 -17.75 -11.25
N LYS A 18 10.42 -18.02 -12.21
CA LYS A 18 10.14 -18.99 -13.27
C LYS A 18 10.26 -20.42 -12.74
N ASP A 19 9.21 -21.21 -12.95
CA ASP A 19 9.20 -22.66 -12.78
C ASP A 19 8.79 -23.31 -14.11
N GLY A 20 9.76 -23.90 -14.80
CA GLY A 20 9.61 -24.35 -16.18
C GLY A 20 9.24 -23.20 -17.13
N SER A 21 8.00 -23.19 -17.62
CA SER A 21 7.45 -22.14 -18.50
C SER A 21 6.46 -21.19 -17.80
N GLN A 22 6.21 -21.38 -16.51
CA GLN A 22 5.23 -20.61 -15.75
C GLN A 22 5.91 -19.71 -14.72
N CYS A 23 5.24 -18.61 -14.35
CA CYS A 23 5.63 -17.79 -13.20
C CYS A 23 4.83 -18.24 -11.98
N VAL A 24 5.53 -18.56 -10.89
CA VAL A 24 4.94 -19.00 -9.62
C VAL A 24 5.48 -18.15 -8.48
N CYS A 25 4.69 -17.95 -7.43
CA CYS A 25 5.15 -17.20 -6.26
C CYS A 25 6.39 -17.88 -5.63
N ILE A 26 7.35 -17.07 -5.21
CA ILE A 26 8.57 -17.56 -4.55
C ILE A 26 8.19 -18.17 -3.19
N PRO A 27 8.64 -19.40 -2.87
CA PRO A 27 8.48 -20.00 -1.55
C PRO A 27 9.16 -19.16 -0.46
N GLN A 28 8.53 -19.07 0.73
CA GLN A 28 9.04 -18.22 1.81
C GLN A 28 10.44 -18.65 2.29
N GLU A 29 10.71 -19.94 2.26
CA GLU A 29 11.97 -20.56 2.69
C GLU A 29 13.14 -20.12 1.80
N GLU A 30 12.87 -19.85 0.52
CA GLU A 30 13.89 -19.32 -0.41
C GLU A 30 14.25 -17.86 -0.12
N CYS A 31 13.42 -17.15 0.66
CA CYS A 31 13.67 -15.77 1.03
C CYS A 31 14.52 -15.60 2.30
N SER A 32 14.77 -16.66 3.07
CA SER A 32 15.56 -16.62 4.32
C SER A 32 16.99 -16.09 4.19
N PRO A 33 17.72 -16.28 3.07
CA PRO A 33 19.08 -15.75 2.92
C PRO A 33 19.17 -14.22 2.72
N TYR A 34 18.06 -13.55 2.42
CA TYR A 34 18.04 -12.11 2.12
C TYR A 34 17.86 -11.27 3.38
N ARG A 35 18.53 -10.11 3.40
CA ARG A 35 18.43 -9.14 4.49
C ARG A 35 16.99 -8.66 4.68
N ALA A 36 16.55 -8.54 5.93
CA ALA A 36 15.29 -7.85 6.25
C ALA A 36 15.52 -6.33 6.25
N ASP A 37 15.21 -5.71 5.11
CA ASP A 37 15.51 -4.31 4.80
C ASP A 37 14.25 -3.46 4.54
N LEU A 38 13.06 -4.06 4.59
CA LEU A 38 11.80 -3.35 4.46
C LEU A 38 11.01 -3.41 5.76
N CYS A 39 10.53 -2.26 6.21
CA CYS A 39 9.46 -2.20 7.18
C CYS A 39 8.12 -2.31 6.47
N VAL A 40 7.31 -3.29 6.87
CA VAL A 40 6.01 -3.56 6.25
C VAL A 40 4.92 -3.67 7.31
N LEU A 41 3.72 -3.22 6.99
CA LEU A 41 2.51 -3.51 7.75
C LEU A 41 2.02 -4.91 7.36
N ASP A 42 1.93 -5.79 8.34
CA ASP A 42 1.09 -6.98 8.26
C ASP A 42 -0.32 -6.59 8.71
N ALA A 43 -1.25 -6.44 7.77
CA ALA A 43 -2.60 -6.01 8.07
C ALA A 43 -3.43 -7.11 8.77
N ALA A 44 -3.01 -8.38 8.73
CA ALA A 44 -3.67 -9.45 9.47
C ALA A 44 -3.43 -9.31 10.98
N THR A 45 -2.24 -8.87 11.38
CA THR A 45 -1.89 -8.64 12.79
C THR A 45 -1.94 -7.17 13.20
N GLY A 46 -2.04 -6.25 12.24
CA GLY A 46 -2.03 -4.81 12.45
C GLY A 46 -0.68 -4.25 12.92
N ARG A 47 0.41 -5.01 12.75
CA ARG A 47 1.75 -4.70 13.26
C ARG A 47 2.73 -4.42 12.12
N ALA A 48 3.68 -3.53 12.40
CA ALA A 48 4.85 -3.34 11.54
C ALA A 48 5.88 -4.44 11.83
N VAL A 49 6.40 -5.07 10.79
CA VAL A 49 7.40 -6.13 10.87
C VAL A 49 8.48 -5.90 9.82
N MET A 50 9.73 -6.22 10.17
CA MET A 50 10.82 -6.22 9.20
C MET A 50 10.69 -7.46 8.30
N LYS A 51 10.76 -7.26 6.99
CA LYS A 51 10.83 -8.33 5.97
C LYS A 51 11.90 -8.00 4.95
N SER A 52 12.44 -9.04 4.30
CA SER A 52 13.24 -8.85 3.09
C SER A 52 12.32 -8.49 1.92
N ALA A 53 12.85 -7.78 0.92
CA ALA A 53 12.11 -7.54 -0.33
C ALA A 53 11.60 -8.83 -0.98
N CYS A 54 12.36 -9.92 -0.90
CA CYS A 54 11.92 -11.25 -1.33
C CYS A 54 10.66 -11.68 -0.56
N ALA A 55 10.74 -11.74 0.77
CA ALA A 55 9.66 -12.25 1.61
C ALA A 55 8.40 -11.40 1.52
N PHE A 56 8.56 -10.08 1.36
CA PHE A 56 7.46 -9.15 1.18
C PHE A 56 6.72 -9.40 -0.14
N HIS A 57 7.41 -9.35 -1.28
CA HIS A 57 6.75 -9.52 -2.57
C HIS A 57 6.25 -10.95 -2.79
N ALA A 58 6.98 -11.96 -2.30
CA ALA A 58 6.53 -13.34 -2.32
C ALA A 58 5.21 -13.52 -1.54
N GLY A 59 5.06 -12.84 -0.39
CA GLY A 59 3.82 -12.83 0.37
C GLY A 59 2.68 -12.15 -0.37
N GLN A 60 2.93 -10.98 -0.96
CA GLN A 60 1.91 -10.30 -1.78
C GLN A 60 1.44 -11.16 -2.95
N CYS A 61 2.35 -11.88 -3.61
CA CYS A 61 2.00 -12.81 -4.69
C CYS A 61 1.03 -13.91 -4.22
N ARG A 62 1.21 -14.43 -2.99
CA ARG A 62 0.32 -15.43 -2.38
C ARG A 62 -0.99 -14.85 -1.84
N GLY A 63 -1.14 -13.53 -1.84
CA GLY A 63 -2.30 -12.83 -1.27
C GLY A 63 -2.17 -12.50 0.21
N ASP A 64 -0.98 -12.57 0.80
CA ASP A 64 -0.75 -12.10 2.17
C ASP A 64 -1.00 -10.58 2.22
N PRO A 65 -1.76 -10.04 3.20
CA PRO A 65 -2.16 -8.64 3.24
C PRO A 65 -1.03 -7.76 3.80
N LEU A 66 0.08 -7.69 3.04
CA LEU A 66 1.30 -6.98 3.38
C LEU A 66 1.39 -5.66 2.62
N PHE A 67 1.74 -4.59 3.33
CA PHE A 67 1.84 -3.24 2.76
C PHE A 67 3.18 -2.60 3.14
N PHE A 68 3.85 -1.97 2.17
CA PHE A 68 5.11 -1.29 2.41
C PHE A 68 4.92 -0.05 3.30
N LEU A 69 5.86 0.20 4.22
CA LEU A 69 5.93 1.40 5.06
C LEU A 69 7.19 2.21 4.77
N SER A 70 8.37 1.59 4.89
CA SER A 70 9.65 2.26 4.69
C SER A 70 10.79 1.27 4.41
N THR A 71 11.93 1.77 3.96
CA THR A 71 13.20 1.03 3.88
C THR A 71 14.04 1.15 5.16
N GLU A 72 13.54 1.86 6.17
CA GLU A 72 14.16 2.02 7.47
C GLU A 72 13.62 0.97 8.45
N ALA A 73 14.21 0.89 9.65
CA ALA A 73 13.69 0.02 10.69
C ALA A 73 12.23 0.38 11.06
N CYS A 74 11.45 -0.62 11.49
CA CYS A 74 10.08 -0.39 11.98
C CYS A 74 10.01 0.34 13.33
N ASP A 75 11.15 0.68 13.94
CA ASP A 75 11.19 1.46 15.17
C ASP A 75 10.70 2.89 14.89
N GLY A 76 9.65 3.31 15.58
CA GLY A 76 9.11 4.68 15.45
C GLY A 76 8.10 4.90 14.32
N VAL A 77 7.64 3.85 13.63
CA VAL A 77 6.58 3.98 12.59
C VAL A 77 5.16 4.15 13.17
N GLN A 78 5.03 4.36 14.48
CA GLN A 78 3.74 4.44 15.18
C GLN A 78 2.81 5.52 14.58
N ASP A 79 3.38 6.67 14.23
CA ASP A 79 2.65 7.79 13.61
C ASP A 79 2.20 7.51 12.18
N GLN A 80 2.81 6.51 11.52
CA GLN A 80 2.45 6.07 10.17
C GLN A 80 1.45 4.91 10.19
N LEU A 81 1.32 4.18 11.31
CA LEU A 81 0.47 3.00 11.40
C LEU A 81 -1.02 3.30 11.21
N GLU A 82 -1.51 4.45 11.69
CA GLU A 82 -2.92 4.83 11.48
C GLU A 82 -3.21 5.00 9.99
N TRP A 83 -2.38 5.78 9.29
CA TRP A 83 -2.47 5.94 7.84
C TRP A 83 -2.32 4.60 7.13
N ALA A 84 -1.32 3.80 7.47
CA ALA A 84 -1.07 2.53 6.80
C ALA A 84 -2.21 1.53 6.96
N ARG A 85 -2.85 1.47 8.13
CA ARG A 85 -4.05 0.63 8.36
C ARG A 85 -5.23 1.10 7.53
N PHE A 86 -5.44 2.42 7.45
CA PHE A 86 -6.47 2.98 6.58
C PHE A 86 -6.16 2.68 5.10
N ARG A 87 -4.93 2.93 4.65
CA ARG A 87 -4.46 2.64 3.29
C ARG A 87 -4.70 1.17 2.93
N ALA A 88 -4.37 0.25 3.84
CA ALA A 88 -4.60 -1.18 3.67
C ALA A 88 -6.09 -1.55 3.61
N SER A 89 -6.95 -0.91 4.41
CA SER A 89 -8.38 -1.24 4.46
C SER A 89 -9.16 -0.86 3.20
N VAL A 90 -8.62 0.08 2.40
CA VAL A 90 -9.25 0.52 1.15
C VAL A 90 -8.46 0.13 -0.11
N ALA A 91 -7.26 -0.44 0.02
CA ALA A 91 -6.38 -0.83 -1.07
C ALA A 91 -7.07 -1.72 -2.13
N ASN A 92 -7.82 -2.73 -1.69
CA ASN A 92 -8.50 -3.67 -2.57
C ASN A 92 -9.70 -3.06 -3.33
N ARG A 93 -10.19 -1.89 -2.88
CA ARG A 93 -11.26 -1.14 -3.55
C ARG A 93 -10.71 -0.22 -4.65
N SER A 94 -9.39 -0.08 -4.71
CA SER A 94 -8.77 0.80 -5.69
C SER A 94 -8.77 0.20 -7.08
N VAL A 95 -9.17 1.02 -8.05
CA VAL A 95 -9.14 0.66 -9.47
C VAL A 95 -7.73 0.68 -10.06
N ASP A 96 -6.79 1.37 -9.39
CA ASP A 96 -5.39 1.47 -9.79
C ASP A 96 -4.51 0.79 -8.74
N GLN A 97 -3.64 -0.12 -9.16
CA GLN A 97 -2.63 -0.77 -8.31
C GLN A 97 -1.32 -0.85 -9.08
N ASN A 98 -0.54 0.23 -9.02
CA ASN A 98 0.65 0.42 -9.85
C ASN A 98 1.94 0.18 -9.06
N PRO A 99 2.84 -0.71 -9.50
CA PRO A 99 4.13 -0.92 -8.84
C PRO A 99 4.97 0.36 -8.80
N CYS A 100 5.55 0.68 -7.63
CA CYS A 100 6.35 1.90 -7.43
C CYS A 100 7.47 1.68 -6.41
N GLY A 101 8.73 1.61 -6.85
CA GLY A 101 9.82 1.22 -5.96
C GLY A 101 9.50 -0.12 -5.28
N PRO A 102 9.62 -0.26 -3.95
CA PRO A 102 9.13 -1.43 -3.21
C PRO A 102 7.62 -1.42 -2.92
N ASP A 103 6.90 -0.32 -3.15
CA ASP A 103 5.47 -0.17 -2.84
C ASP A 103 4.57 -0.43 -4.05
N THR A 104 3.26 -0.37 -3.84
CA THR A 104 2.21 -0.32 -4.86
C THR A 104 1.38 0.93 -4.62
N CYS A 105 1.30 1.84 -5.58
CA CYS A 105 0.50 3.06 -5.46
C CYS A 105 -0.93 2.84 -5.92
N TYR A 106 -1.87 3.45 -5.20
CA TYR A 106 -3.30 3.35 -5.47
C TYR A 106 -3.86 4.58 -6.19
N GLU A 107 -5.15 4.59 -6.52
CA GLU A 107 -5.80 5.68 -7.28
C GLU A 107 -5.64 7.08 -6.64
N TRP A 108 -5.40 7.14 -5.32
CA TRP A 108 -5.15 8.38 -4.55
C TRP A 108 -3.66 8.76 -4.44
N GLU A 109 -2.76 8.02 -5.09
CA GLU A 109 -1.31 8.20 -5.04
C GLU A 109 -0.70 8.35 -6.45
N THR A 110 0.47 8.98 -6.52
CA THR A 110 1.33 8.99 -7.71
C THR A 110 2.67 8.38 -7.38
N CYS A 111 3.39 7.93 -8.42
CA CYS A 111 4.73 7.38 -8.29
C CYS A 111 5.76 8.26 -9.02
N PRO A 112 6.07 9.46 -8.50
CA PRO A 112 7.10 10.29 -9.09
C PRO A 112 8.46 9.55 -9.04
N ASP A 113 9.20 9.63 -10.14
CA ASP A 113 10.52 9.03 -10.31
C ASP A 113 10.62 7.51 -10.06
N SER A 114 9.49 6.78 -10.08
CA SER A 114 9.45 5.32 -9.87
C SER A 114 9.98 4.84 -8.51
N LYS A 115 10.05 5.71 -7.50
CA LYS A 115 10.73 5.41 -6.22
C LYS A 115 9.80 5.22 -5.03
N ARG A 116 8.79 6.07 -4.88
CA ARG A 116 7.88 6.06 -3.73
C ARG A 116 6.49 6.57 -4.11
N CYS A 117 5.48 6.10 -3.41
CA CYS A 117 4.14 6.64 -3.53
C CYS A 117 4.04 7.98 -2.82
N GLU A 118 3.46 8.97 -3.50
CA GLU A 118 3.16 10.29 -2.95
C GLU A 118 1.66 10.55 -3.05
N CYS A 119 1.08 11.18 -2.01
CA CYS A 119 -0.34 11.51 -1.98
C CYS A 119 -0.68 12.46 -3.12
N LYS A 120 -1.74 12.18 -3.89
CA LYS A 120 -2.37 13.18 -4.75
C LYS A 120 -2.97 14.30 -3.90
N LEU A 121 -3.11 15.49 -4.47
CA LEU A 121 -3.99 16.49 -3.88
C LEU A 121 -5.45 16.02 -4.11
N PRO A 122 -6.37 16.21 -3.16
CA PRO A 122 -7.76 15.80 -3.35
C PRO A 122 -8.41 16.38 -4.62
N ARG A 123 -8.01 17.59 -5.03
CA ARG A 123 -8.45 18.23 -6.27
C ARG A 123 -7.99 17.54 -7.56
N ASP A 124 -6.93 16.72 -7.49
CA ASP A 124 -6.36 15.99 -8.63
C ASP A 124 -7.06 14.63 -8.81
N CYS A 125 -7.96 14.25 -7.89
CA CYS A 125 -8.82 13.10 -8.05
C CYS A 125 -9.94 13.38 -9.08
N PRO A 126 -10.31 12.39 -9.91
CA PRO A 126 -11.47 12.50 -10.77
C PRO A 126 -12.73 12.75 -9.92
N LYS A 127 -13.74 13.42 -10.48
CA LYS A 127 -15.01 13.66 -9.78
C LYS A 127 -15.91 12.43 -9.76
N ASP A 128 -15.86 11.65 -10.84
CA ASP A 128 -16.60 10.41 -10.97
C ASP A 128 -15.82 9.26 -10.30
N GLY A 129 -16.53 8.27 -9.75
CA GLY A 129 -15.90 7.10 -9.13
C GLY A 129 -16.93 6.03 -8.79
N GLN A 130 -16.52 4.76 -8.86
CA GLN A 130 -17.41 3.63 -8.57
C GLN A 130 -17.83 3.59 -7.10
N HIS A 131 -16.91 3.89 -6.20
CA HIS A 131 -17.14 3.86 -4.75
C HIS A 131 -17.29 5.28 -4.22
N THR A 132 -18.45 5.60 -3.65
CA THR A 132 -18.76 6.89 -3.05
C THR A 132 -19.09 6.77 -1.57
N PHE A 133 -18.83 7.84 -0.82
CA PHE A 133 -18.99 7.90 0.63
C PHE A 133 -19.56 9.26 1.03
N CYS A 134 -20.46 9.28 2.01
CA CYS A 134 -20.92 10.49 2.66
C CYS A 134 -19.99 10.79 3.83
N LEU A 135 -19.24 11.88 3.73
CA LEU A 135 -18.21 12.26 4.70
C LEU A 135 -18.60 13.55 5.42
N GLU A 136 -18.31 13.63 6.71
CA GLU A 136 -18.37 14.86 7.50
C GLU A 136 -16.95 15.37 7.76
N VAL A 137 -16.59 16.51 7.17
CA VAL A 137 -15.26 17.11 7.36
C VAL A 137 -15.20 17.81 8.73
N LEU A 138 -14.35 17.35 9.65
CA LEU A 138 -14.39 17.78 11.05
C LEU A 138 -14.14 19.28 11.23
N LYS A 139 -13.22 19.84 10.45
CA LYS A 139 -12.84 21.26 10.53
C LYS A 139 -13.98 22.22 10.15
N THR A 140 -14.81 21.84 9.17
CA THR A 140 -15.88 22.70 8.63
C THR A 140 -17.28 22.25 9.03
N ARG A 141 -17.41 21.05 9.63
CA ARG A 141 -18.69 20.39 9.90
C ARG A 141 -19.59 20.26 8.67
N SER A 142 -18.98 20.24 7.48
CA SER A 142 -19.70 20.11 6.22
C SER A 142 -19.80 18.64 5.80
N ARG A 143 -20.98 18.24 5.34
CA ARG A 143 -21.22 16.92 4.76
C ARG A 143 -21.14 16.97 3.25
N LYS A 144 -20.39 16.04 2.67
CA LYS A 144 -20.21 15.94 1.22
C LYS A 144 -20.07 14.50 0.77
N THR A 145 -20.65 14.22 -0.38
CA THR A 145 -20.39 12.99 -1.14
C THR A 145 -19.02 13.07 -1.80
N MET A 146 -18.17 12.08 -1.57
CA MET A 146 -16.83 12.00 -2.14
C MET A 146 -16.55 10.57 -2.62
N ASN A 147 -15.73 10.43 -3.66
CA ASN A 147 -15.29 9.11 -4.12
C ASN A 147 -14.07 8.60 -3.33
N LEU A 148 -13.69 7.34 -3.57
CA LEU A 148 -12.55 6.68 -2.92
C LEU A 148 -11.24 7.46 -3.09
N CYS A 149 -10.87 7.85 -4.32
CA CYS A 149 -9.68 8.66 -4.57
C CYS A 149 -9.65 9.89 -3.66
N PHE A 150 -10.72 10.68 -3.65
CA PHE A 150 -10.77 11.93 -2.91
C PHE A 150 -10.70 11.69 -1.39
N MET A 151 -11.47 10.72 -0.88
CA MET A 151 -11.47 10.34 0.53
C MET A 151 -10.07 9.91 1.01
N ALA A 152 -9.43 9.02 0.25
CA ALA A 152 -8.12 8.50 0.62
C ALA A 152 -7.02 9.57 0.45
N ALA A 153 -7.10 10.43 -0.57
CA ALA A 153 -6.20 11.57 -0.73
C ALA A 153 -6.32 12.57 0.44
N MET A 154 -7.54 12.82 0.95
CA MET A 154 -7.74 13.62 2.16
C MET A 154 -7.05 13.01 3.38
N LYS A 155 -7.25 11.70 3.62
CA LYS A 155 -6.63 11.02 4.76
C LYS A 155 -5.10 11.00 4.62
N CYS A 156 -4.58 10.77 3.43
CA CYS A 156 -3.15 10.83 3.09
C CYS A 156 -2.56 12.23 3.38
N ALA A 157 -3.32 13.29 3.06
CA ALA A 157 -2.98 14.68 3.36
C ALA A 157 -3.28 15.10 4.82
N ARG A 158 -3.58 14.15 5.72
CA ARG A 158 -3.90 14.37 7.15
C ARG A 158 -5.09 15.30 7.38
N ILE A 159 -6.06 15.30 6.47
CA ILE A 159 -7.34 15.99 6.65
C ILE A 159 -8.27 15.06 7.43
N GLU A 160 -8.81 15.55 8.55
CA GLU A 160 -9.70 14.78 9.40
C GLU A 160 -11.16 14.84 8.93
N PHE A 161 -11.80 13.68 8.87
CA PHE A 161 -13.20 13.51 8.52
C PHE A 161 -13.75 12.23 9.15
N ASP A 162 -15.07 12.19 9.30
CA ASP A 162 -15.82 10.99 9.66
C ASP A 162 -16.55 10.44 8.43
N ILE A 163 -16.56 9.11 8.28
CA ILE A 163 -17.41 8.43 7.29
C ILE A 163 -18.78 8.26 7.94
N VAL A 164 -19.79 8.97 7.43
CA VAL A 164 -21.17 8.88 7.94
C VAL A 164 -21.82 7.59 7.46
N HIS A 165 -21.74 7.31 6.16
CA HIS A 165 -22.14 6.04 5.55
C HIS A 165 -21.54 5.91 4.14
N GLU A 166 -21.58 4.70 3.58
CA GLU A 166 -21.27 4.48 2.16
C GLU A 166 -22.43 5.01 1.28
N GLY A 167 -22.10 5.53 0.09
CA GLY A 167 -23.05 6.18 -0.82
C GLY A 167 -23.11 7.70 -0.69
N SER A 168 -24.11 8.32 -1.30
CA SER A 168 -24.28 9.79 -1.33
C SER A 168 -24.94 10.34 -0.07
N CYS A 169 -24.43 11.46 0.45
CA CYS A 169 -25.25 12.40 1.21
C CYS A 169 -26.35 12.97 0.27
#